data_AF-A0AAE2HVU2-F1
#
_entry.id   AF-A0AAE2HVU2-F1
#
_cell.length_a   1.000
_cell.length_b   1.000
_cell.length_c   1.000
_cell.angle_alpha   90.00
_cell.angle_beta   90.00
_cell.angle_gamma   90.00
#
_symmetry.space_group_name_H-M   'P 1'
#
loop_
_entity.id
_entity.type
_entity.pdbx_description
1 polymer ?
#
loop_
_entity_poly.entity_id
_entity_poly.type
_entity_poly.pdbx_seq_one_letter_code
_entity_poly.pdbx_strand_id
1 'polypeptide(L)'
;MSDFHRVFVPSPKQITRCRGCRRPIFFAITPDDRRIPIDEKPTSDGNLYLAGVSSPTAIVVRPGQAAGMREAGIPTYRAHFATCPNADDFRKKARARR
;
A
#
# COMPACT_ATOMS: atom_id res chain seq x y z
N MET A 1 -18.57 21.21 -8.72
CA MET A 1 -17.46 21.50 -7.78
C MET A 1 -16.80 20.18 -7.47
N SER A 2 -15.66 19.95 -8.12
CA SER A 2 -15.06 18.65 -8.39
C SER A 2 -14.22 18.17 -7.20
N ASP A 3 -14.79 17.33 -6.34
CA ASP A 3 -14.10 16.71 -5.19
C ASP A 3 -13.25 15.50 -5.66
N PHE A 4 -12.51 15.67 -6.77
CA PHE A 4 -11.65 14.66 -7.38
C PHE A 4 -10.20 14.84 -6.89
N HIS A 5 -9.61 13.75 -6.39
CA HIS A 5 -8.27 13.63 -5.79
C HIS A 5 -8.15 13.97 -4.30
N ARG A 6 -8.97 13.35 -3.45
CA ARG A 6 -8.49 13.08 -2.08
C ARG A 6 -7.44 11.98 -2.15
N VAL A 7 -6.18 12.41 -2.26
CA VAL A 7 -5.01 11.58 -2.02
C VAL A 7 -5.18 10.90 -0.67
N PHE A 8 -5.09 9.57 -0.64
CA PHE A 8 -5.10 8.85 0.63
C PHE A 8 -3.81 9.14 1.40
N VAL A 9 -3.97 9.58 2.64
CA VAL A 9 -2.92 9.69 3.64
C VAL A 9 -3.40 8.94 4.88
N PRO A 10 -2.66 7.92 5.37
CA PRO A 10 -3.09 7.17 6.54
C PRO A 10 -3.06 8.06 7.80
N SER A 11 -4.14 8.03 8.58
CA SER A 11 -4.14 8.63 9.91
C SER A 11 -3.30 7.81 10.90
N PRO A 12 -2.82 8.39 12.01
CA PRO A 12 -2.06 7.65 13.03
C PRO A 12 -2.77 6.40 13.57
N LYS A 13 -4.11 6.39 13.59
CA LYS A 13 -4.92 5.23 14.05
C LYS A 13 -4.93 4.06 13.05
N GLN A 14 -4.64 4.31 11.77
CA GLN A 14 -4.58 3.28 10.73
C GLN A 14 -3.19 2.66 10.61
N ILE A 15 -2.18 3.30 11.21
CA ILE A 15 -0.79 2.84 11.18
C ILE A 15 -0.57 1.82 12.30
N THR A 16 0.05 0.70 11.94
CA THR A 16 0.49 -0.35 12.86
C THR A 16 1.91 -0.78 12.51
N ARG A 17 2.48 -1.75 13.24
CA ARG A 17 3.83 -2.28 12.98
C ARG A 17 3.78 -3.65 12.35
N CYS A 18 4.60 -3.86 11.33
CA CYS A 18 4.85 -5.19 10.79
C CYS A 18 5.32 -6.14 11.90
N ARG A 19 4.75 -7.35 11.95
CA ARG A 19 5.10 -8.35 12.97
C ARG A 19 6.51 -8.94 12.79
N GLY A 20 7.11 -8.77 11.62
CA GLY A 20 8.43 -9.32 11.27
C GLY A 20 9.51 -8.28 11.47
N CYS A 21 9.46 -7.20 10.68
CA CYS A 21 10.51 -6.17 10.69
C CYS A 21 10.20 -4.92 11.53
N ARG A 22 9.03 -4.85 12.18
CA ARG A 22 8.59 -3.73 13.05
C ARG A 22 8.44 -2.36 12.40
N ARG A 23 8.66 -2.24 11.08
CA ARG A 23 8.42 -1.02 10.29
C ARG A 23 6.93 -0.62 10.31
N PRO A 24 6.62 0.68 10.26
CA PRO A 24 5.25 1.17 10.19
C PRO A 24 4.60 0.79 8.86
N ILE A 25 3.38 0.28 8.95
CA ILE A 25 2.54 -0.13 7.83
C ILE A 25 1.10 0.28 8.10
N PHE A 26 0.29 0.36 7.07
CA PHE A 26 -1.17 0.29 7.20
C PHE A 26 -1.69 -0.82 6.30
N PHE A 27 -3.00 -1.07 6.36
CA PHE A 27 -3.64 -2.07 5.52
C PHE A 27 -4.57 -1.42 4.51
N ALA A 28 -4.51 -1.92 3.28
CA ALA A 28 -5.43 -1.61 2.21
C ALA A 28 -6.16 -2.89 1.77
N ILE A 29 -7.21 -2.73 0.98
CA ILE A 29 -7.95 -3.84 0.37
C ILE A 29 -7.66 -3.87 -1.13
N THR A 30 -7.43 -5.04 -1.70
CA THR A 30 -7.30 -5.21 -3.17
C THR A 30 -8.69 -5.21 -3.82
N PRO A 31 -8.80 -5.03 -5.15
CA PRO A 31 -10.09 -5.11 -5.84
C PRO A 31 -10.84 -6.44 -5.65
N ASP A 32 -10.12 -7.51 -5.33
CA ASP A 32 -10.66 -8.84 -5.01
C ASP A 32 -10.78 -9.10 -3.49
N ASP A 33 -10.99 -8.04 -2.71
CA ASP A 33 -11.28 -8.04 -1.28
C ASP A 33 -10.21 -8.69 -0.37
N ARG A 34 -8.93 -8.68 -0.80
CA ARG A 34 -7.82 -9.16 0.02
C ARG A 34 -7.16 -8.02 0.76
N ARG A 35 -6.98 -8.21 2.06
CA ARG A 35 -6.24 -7.28 2.91
C ARG A 35 -4.73 -7.42 2.67
N ILE A 36 -4.07 -6.33 2.27
CA ILE A 36 -2.62 -6.29 2.03
C ILE A 36 -1.91 -5.22 2.89
N PRO A 37 -0.69 -5.50 3.37
CA PRO A 37 0.10 -4.51 4.10
C PRO A 37 0.79 -3.55 3.12
N ILE A 38 0.74 -2.25 3.41
CA ILE A 38 1.34 -1.17 2.62
C ILE A 38 2.38 -0.44 3.48
N ASP A 39 3.51 -0.06 2.89
CA ASP A 39 4.47 0.82 3.56
C ASP A 39 3.82 2.17 3.91
N GLU A 40 4.02 2.66 5.14
CA GLU A 40 3.42 3.93 5.60
C GLU A 40 3.72 5.11 4.67
N LYS A 41 4.97 5.21 4.21
CA LYS A 41 5.44 6.33 3.40
C LYS A 41 5.31 6.01 1.90
N PRO A 42 4.81 6.96 1.09
CA PRO A 42 4.87 6.81 -0.36
C PRO A 42 6.32 6.80 -0.84
N THR A 43 6.55 6.20 -2.00
CA THR A 43 7.89 6.06 -2.59
C THR A 43 7.89 6.47 -4.06
N SER A 44 9.03 6.95 -4.54
CA SER A 44 9.21 7.33 -5.96
C SER A 44 9.21 6.13 -6.91
N ASP A 45 9.37 4.91 -6.40
CA ASP A 45 9.31 3.65 -7.15
C ASP A 45 8.02 2.86 -6.85
N GLY A 46 7.04 3.48 -6.19
CA GLY A 46 5.75 2.89 -5.83
C GLY A 46 4.93 2.50 -7.06
N ASN A 47 4.15 1.43 -6.92
CA ASN A 47 3.27 0.91 -7.97
C ASN A 47 1.81 0.74 -7.51
N LEU A 48 1.46 1.29 -6.36
CA LEU A 48 0.10 1.28 -5.83
C LEU A 48 -0.43 2.70 -5.69
N TYR A 49 -1.59 2.95 -6.28
CA TYR A 49 -2.46 4.06 -5.92
C TYR A 49 -3.48 3.61 -4.88
N LEU A 50 -3.87 4.50 -3.98
CA LEU A 50 -4.81 4.24 -2.91
C LEU A 50 -6.06 5.08 -3.10
N ALA A 51 -7.14 4.43 -3.52
CA ALA A 51 -8.43 5.06 -3.76
C ALA A 51 -9.32 4.97 -2.51
N GLY A 52 -9.91 6.09 -2.10
CA GLY A 52 -10.77 6.16 -0.92
C GLY A 52 -10.07 6.78 0.31
N VAL A 53 -10.80 6.90 1.43
CA VAL A 53 -10.35 7.71 2.58
C VAL A 53 -10.15 6.88 3.86
N SER A 54 -11.08 5.98 4.20
CA SER A 54 -11.05 5.24 5.47
C SER A 54 -10.50 3.81 5.32
N SER A 55 -10.87 3.12 4.25
CA SER A 55 -10.37 1.79 3.90
C SER A 55 -9.98 1.82 2.43
N PRO A 56 -8.74 2.21 2.10
CA PRO A 56 -8.36 2.47 0.72
C PRO A 56 -8.29 1.16 -0.08
N THR A 57 -8.75 1.23 -1.32
CA THR A 57 -8.51 0.18 -2.32
C THR A 57 -7.14 0.40 -2.95
N ALA A 58 -6.28 -0.61 -2.91
CA ALA A 58 -4.97 -0.60 -3.54
C ALA A 58 -5.07 -1.00 -5.02
N ILE A 59 -4.85 -0.03 -5.90
CA ILE A 59 -4.91 -0.19 -7.35
C ILE A 59 -3.49 -0.22 -7.89
N VAL A 60 -3.14 -1.30 -8.61
CA VAL A 60 -1.85 -1.40 -9.30
C VAL A 60 -1.83 -0.42 -10.46
N VAL A 61 -0.81 0.43 -10.51
CA VAL A 61 -0.58 1.37 -11.60
C VAL A 61 0.60 0.93 -12.45
N ARG A 62 0.46 1.04 -13.78
CA ARG A 62 1.53 0.70 -14.73
C ARG A 62 2.65 1.76 -14.67
N PRO A 63 3.88 1.44 -15.12
CA PRO A 63 5.01 2.38 -15.03
C PRO A 63 4.72 3.78 -15.60
N GLY A 64 4.10 3.88 -16.78
CA GLY A 64 3.73 5.17 -17.37
C GLY A 64 2.65 5.93 -16.58
N GLN A 65 1.69 5.22 -16.00
CA GLN A 65 0.68 5.84 -15.12
C GLN A 65 1.35 6.34 -13.83
N ALA A 66 2.22 5.53 -13.22
CA ALA A 66 2.94 5.92 -12.03
C ALA A 66 3.84 7.15 -12.27
N ALA A 67 4.46 7.26 -13.45
CA ALA A 67 5.22 8.45 -13.84
C ALA A 67 4.32 9.70 -13.89
N GLY A 68 3.21 9.64 -14.62
CA GLY A 68 2.26 10.76 -14.69
C GLY A 68 1.65 11.14 -13.33
N MET A 69 1.41 10.16 -12.45
CA MET A 69 0.96 10.42 -11.08
C MET A 69 2.00 11.18 -10.27
N ARG A 70 3.27 10.80 -10.36
CA ARG A 70 4.36 11.50 -9.66
C ARG A 70 4.54 12.93 -10.17
N GLU A 71 4.47 13.13 -11.49
CA GLU A 71 4.49 14.46 -12.10
C GLU A 71 3.32 15.33 -11.61
N ALA A 72 2.14 14.72 -11.41
CA ALA A 72 0.97 15.38 -10.85
C ALA A 72 0.98 15.51 -9.31
N GLY A 73 2.06 15.12 -8.62
CA GLY A 73 2.16 15.16 -7.15
C GLY A 73 1.29 14.14 -6.43
N ILE A 74 0.75 13.14 -7.12
CA ILE A 74 -0.05 12.06 -6.56
C ILE A 74 0.88 10.96 -6.04
N PRO A 75 0.83 10.60 -4.74
CA PRO A 75 1.72 9.62 -4.18
C PRO A 75 1.44 8.21 -4.71
N THR A 76 2.51 7.44 -4.84
CA THR A 76 2.46 6.00 -5.10
C THR A 76 3.12 5.25 -3.95
N TYR A 77 2.57 4.09 -3.61
CA TYR A 77 2.99 3.28 -2.47
C TYR A 77 3.51 1.91 -2.94
N ARG A 78 4.13 1.17 -2.02
CA ARG A 78 4.54 -0.22 -2.23
C ARG A 78 3.82 -1.14 -1.24
N ALA A 79 3.49 -2.34 -1.71
CA ALA A 79 3.08 -3.40 -0.80
C ALA A 79 4.28 -3.79 0.07
N HIS A 80 4.08 -3.82 1.38
CA HIS A 80 5.16 -4.04 2.34
C HIS A 80 5.83 -5.42 2.17
N PHE A 81 5.13 -6.43 1.64
CA PHE A 81 5.75 -7.73 1.36
C PHE A 81 6.87 -7.66 0.30
N ALA A 82 6.97 -6.56 -0.45
CA ALA A 82 8.06 -6.32 -1.40
C ALA A 82 9.28 -5.65 -0.76
N THR A 83 9.13 -5.04 0.41
CA THR A 83 10.17 -4.26 1.09
C THR A 83 10.57 -4.83 2.47
N CYS A 84 9.77 -5.77 2.99
CA CYS A 84 10.00 -6.43 4.26
C CYS A 84 11.09 -7.50 4.15
N PRO A 85 12.17 -7.43 4.95
CA PRO A 85 13.22 -8.45 4.95
C PRO A 85 12.74 -9.82 5.45
N ASN A 86 11.62 -9.88 6.17
CA ASN A 86 11.02 -11.11 6.70
C ASN A 86 9.82 -11.59 5.86
N ALA A 87 9.61 -11.06 4.65
CA ALA A 87 8.43 -11.38 3.83
C ALA A 87 8.27 -12.88 3.56
N ASP A 88 9.38 -13.59 3.34
CA ASP A 88 9.36 -15.01 3.03
C ASP A 88 8.89 -15.89 4.19
N ASP A 89 9.15 -15.50 5.43
CA ASP A 89 8.65 -16.21 6.62
C ASP A 89 7.12 -16.17 6.68
N PHE A 90 6.51 -15.05 6.30
CA PHE A 90 5.05 -14.92 6.21
C PHE A 90 4.48 -15.79 5.09
N ARG A 91 5.14 -15.80 3.92
CA ARG A 91 4.72 -16.63 2.78
C ARG A 91 4.77 -18.12 3.14
N LYS A 92 5.85 -18.57 3.78
CA LYS A 92 6.00 -19.96 4.27
C LYS A 92 4.89 -20.33 5.25
N LYS A 93 4.66 -19.50 6.28
CA LYS A 93 3.60 -19.72 7.28
C LYS A 93 2.20 -19.73 6.67
N ALA A 94 1.92 -18.90 5.66
CA ALA A 94 0.63 -18.88 4.98
C ALA A 94 0.39 -20.17 4.17
N ARG A 95 1.43 -20.71 3.52
CA ARG A 95 1.34 -21.99 2.78
C ARG A 95 1.09 -23.17 3.71
N ALA A 96 1.73 -23.20 4.88
CA ALA A 96 1.55 -24.27 5.87
C ALA A 96 0.16 -24.29 6.54
N ARG A 97 -0.65 -23.25 6.35
CA ARG A 97 -2.01 -23.12 6.89
C ARG A 97 -3.12 -23.44 5.87
N ARG A 98 -2.75 -23.72 4.62
CA ARG A 98 -3.65 -24.14 3.55
C ARG A 98 -3.69 -25.65 3.49
#